data_AF-A0A0S8KMC8-F1
#
_entry.id   AF-A0A0S8KMC8-F1
#
_cell.length_a   1.000
_cell.length_b   1.000
_cell.length_c   1.000
_cell.angle_alpha   90.00
_cell.angle_beta   90.00
_cell.angle_gamma   90.00
#
_symmetry.space_group_name_H-M   'P 1'
#
loop_
_entity.id
_entity.type
_entity.pdbx_description
1 polymer ?
#
loop_
_entity_poly.entity_id
_entity_poly.type
_entity_poly.pdbx_seq_one_letter_code
_entity_poly.pdbx_strand_id
1 'polypeptide(L)'
;MGKKYPALLDFLAHKLDYAIRGGKSALGYDLFYIDLSSWKLRLSERTPIVHVKGSDLLDASPRDILQSLQDVIRERGWQRRIVLVLFDGDSKPLLQYARSPLETLAVVDAQDQERILQSRRPSGELLDVISAQVPISILSPYNTSSPVTGSCFFDREYEVARILGNPDVSYAVLGIRRIGKTSLLREVERRLREDSPLAEAADAPHILFLDCSDLLEPDAFVQQVVRKLNPRELRRLQMQNYAFYFPDFLERMKRKHRSKLILLLDEIDDLIVLHGGDWDLFRTLRAAANKGICQYVVAGFREAQRQLHNLGSPFYNFADEIRLNEFTKQHARELIVTPMQNLGIRFKNESEIVARVYGETAGHPNLIQFYCTILVRQLEQTGERELSPAHLINVYADDVFRNHLLRSFLDNTENWEKAIVYAILLDAASCLECGFSQADMDAALRKHGLMMPHQKLNEACDVLVLAGVLRQKGAEFFFTSPVFVKVLQQSYNLGYLLDKVKEEGL
;
A
#
# COMPACT_ATOMS: atom_id res chain seq x y z
N MET A 1 24.41 -5.66 30.16
CA MET A 1 23.90 -7.02 30.48
C MET A 1 22.63 -7.22 29.70
N GLY A 2 22.63 -8.09 28.69
CA GLY A 2 21.46 -8.34 27.84
C GLY A 2 20.33 -8.97 28.65
N LYS A 3 19.09 -8.49 28.46
CA LYS A 3 17.91 -9.15 29.04
C LYS A 3 17.88 -10.59 28.56
N LYS A 4 17.77 -11.55 29.49
CA LYS A 4 17.61 -12.96 29.16
C LYS A 4 16.26 -13.13 28.47
N TYR A 5 16.24 -13.75 27.29
CA TYR A 5 14.99 -14.01 26.58
C TYR A 5 14.15 -15.06 27.35
N PRO A 6 12.81 -14.91 27.36
CA PRO A 6 11.89 -15.98 27.74
C PRO A 6 12.18 -17.26 26.95
N ALA A 7 11.94 -18.43 27.54
CA ALA A 7 12.30 -19.72 26.93
C ALA A 7 11.71 -19.91 25.53
N LEU A 8 10.45 -19.50 25.31
CA LEU A 8 9.83 -19.54 23.99
C LEU A 8 10.55 -18.63 22.98
N LEU A 9 10.87 -17.39 23.36
CA LEU A 9 11.59 -16.47 22.46
C LEU A 9 13.00 -16.97 22.16
N ASP A 10 13.70 -17.51 23.16
CA ASP A 10 15.02 -18.10 22.98
C ASP A 10 14.98 -19.28 21.99
N PHE A 11 13.96 -20.14 22.10
CA PHE A 11 13.72 -21.23 21.15
C PHE A 11 13.41 -20.72 19.74
N LEU A 12 12.50 -19.75 19.60
CA LEU A 12 12.15 -19.18 18.29
C LEU A 12 13.36 -18.53 17.61
N ALA A 13 14.20 -17.81 18.36
CA ALA A 13 15.41 -17.22 17.83
C ALA A 13 16.46 -18.26 17.41
N HIS A 14 16.81 -19.20 18.29
CA HIS A 14 17.95 -20.09 18.04
C HIS A 14 17.61 -21.33 17.20
N LYS A 15 16.37 -21.85 17.28
CA LYS A 15 15.99 -23.06 16.54
C LYS A 15 15.27 -22.78 15.24
N LEU A 16 14.59 -21.63 15.13
CA LEU A 16 13.75 -21.29 13.97
C LEU A 16 14.19 -20.00 13.28
N ASP A 17 15.32 -19.41 13.70
CA ASP A 17 15.96 -18.24 13.08
C ASP A 17 15.06 -16.98 13.02
N TYR A 18 14.12 -16.87 13.97
CA TYR A 18 13.32 -15.65 14.11
C TYR A 18 14.17 -14.50 14.64
N ALA A 19 14.10 -13.34 13.98
CA ALA A 19 14.76 -12.14 14.48
C ALA A 19 14.01 -11.60 15.71
N ILE A 20 14.69 -11.53 16.86
CA ILE A 20 14.14 -11.03 18.12
C ILE A 20 14.97 -9.85 18.64
N ARG A 21 14.28 -8.80 19.07
CA ARG A 21 14.89 -7.58 19.60
C ARG A 21 14.34 -7.27 20.99
N GLY A 22 15.22 -6.89 21.91
CA GLY A 22 14.82 -6.38 23.22
C GLY A 22 14.18 -4.99 23.12
N GLY A 23 13.09 -4.78 23.84
CA GLY A 23 12.43 -3.49 24.02
C GLY A 23 12.75 -2.86 25.38
N LYS A 24 12.61 -1.53 25.45
CA LYS A 24 12.65 -0.80 26.73
C LYS A 24 11.48 -1.27 27.60
N SER A 25 11.72 -1.60 28.87
CA SER A 25 10.64 -1.97 29.79
C SER A 25 9.61 -0.83 29.93
N ALA A 26 8.35 -1.18 30.14
CA ALA A 26 7.27 -0.25 30.45
C ALA A 26 6.45 -0.83 31.60
N LEU A 27 6.10 0.01 32.59
CA LEU A 27 5.25 -0.38 33.73
C LEU A 27 5.68 -1.70 34.41
N GLY A 28 6.99 -1.94 34.51
CA GLY A 28 7.56 -3.15 35.12
C GLY A 28 7.70 -4.36 34.18
N TYR A 29 7.04 -4.36 33.02
CA TYR A 29 7.10 -5.47 32.07
C TYR A 29 8.34 -5.45 31.19
N ASP A 30 8.81 -6.65 30.83
CA ASP A 30 9.81 -6.84 29.80
C ASP A 30 9.15 -6.89 28.43
N LEU A 31 9.58 -5.99 27.55
CA LEU A 31 9.08 -5.87 26.20
C LEU A 31 10.08 -6.46 25.21
N PHE A 32 9.57 -7.11 24.17
CA PHE A 32 10.35 -7.67 23.07
C PHE A 32 9.64 -7.37 21.74
N TYR A 33 10.36 -7.59 20.65
CA TYR A 33 9.81 -7.56 19.30
C TYR A 33 10.27 -8.81 18.55
N ILE A 34 9.35 -9.44 17.84
CA ILE A 34 9.62 -10.58 16.96
C ILE A 34 9.25 -10.23 15.52
N ASP A 35 10.06 -10.70 14.58
CA ASP A 35 9.77 -10.61 13.16
C ASP A 35 8.83 -11.74 12.72
N LEU A 36 7.56 -11.42 12.51
CA LEU A 36 6.57 -12.35 11.95
C LEU A 36 6.14 -11.94 10.54
N SER A 37 6.95 -11.13 9.86
CA SER A 37 6.57 -10.54 8.58
C SER A 37 6.47 -11.55 7.44
N SER A 38 7.24 -12.65 7.55
CA SER A 38 7.23 -13.77 6.59
C SER A 38 5.89 -14.49 6.53
N TRP A 39 5.03 -14.32 7.55
CA TRP A 39 3.71 -14.94 7.58
C TRP A 39 2.72 -14.23 6.65
N LYS A 40 3.07 -13.08 6.05
CA LYS A 40 2.19 -12.33 5.12
C LYS A 40 0.79 -12.05 5.70
N LEU A 41 0.73 -11.87 7.01
CA LEU A 41 -0.44 -11.43 7.79
C LEU A 41 -0.17 -10.02 8.30
N ARG A 42 -1.14 -9.42 9.00
CA ARG A 42 -1.00 -8.12 9.68
C ARG A 42 -0.13 -8.18 10.95
N LEU A 43 0.97 -8.91 10.86
CA LEU A 43 2.06 -9.04 11.83
C LEU A 43 3.31 -8.46 11.17
N SER A 44 4.12 -7.71 11.91
CA SER A 44 5.23 -6.94 11.33
C SER A 44 6.58 -7.54 11.71
N GLU A 45 7.66 -6.99 11.13
CA GLU A 45 9.05 -7.27 11.53
C GLU A 45 9.35 -6.86 12.99
N ARG A 46 8.47 -6.03 13.58
CA ARG A 46 8.52 -5.60 14.96
C ARG A 46 7.18 -5.85 15.65
N THR A 47 6.69 -7.09 15.57
CA THR A 47 5.47 -7.49 16.29
C THR A 47 5.76 -7.41 17.79
N PRO A 48 5.03 -6.56 18.54
CA PRO A 48 5.31 -6.33 19.96
C PRO A 48 4.94 -7.55 20.80
N ILE A 49 5.81 -7.86 21.76
CA ILE A 49 5.61 -8.88 22.78
C ILE A 49 5.73 -8.24 24.16
N VAL A 50 4.78 -8.55 25.04
CA VAL A 50 4.85 -8.25 26.48
C VAL A 50 5.06 -9.57 27.22
N HIS A 51 6.09 -9.66 28.05
CA HIS A 51 6.29 -10.80 28.94
C HIS A 51 5.75 -10.47 30.34
N VAL A 52 4.74 -11.23 30.77
CA VAL A 52 4.15 -11.17 32.10
C VAL A 52 4.69 -12.35 32.91
N LYS A 53 5.52 -12.05 33.90
CA LYS A 53 6.25 -13.05 34.68
C LYS A 53 5.39 -13.62 35.78
N GLY A 54 5.73 -14.83 36.24
CA GLY A 54 5.09 -15.43 37.40
C GLY A 54 5.12 -14.54 38.66
N SER A 55 6.15 -13.71 38.84
CA SER A 55 6.24 -12.73 39.93
C SER A 55 5.16 -11.65 39.87
N ASP A 56 4.77 -11.24 38.65
CA ASP A 56 3.76 -10.19 38.44
C ASP A 56 2.34 -10.70 38.78
N LEU A 57 2.17 -12.03 38.85
CA LEU A 57 0.90 -12.70 39.17
C LEU A 57 0.64 -12.83 40.67
N LEU A 58 1.68 -12.70 41.51
CA LEU A 58 1.56 -12.90 42.96
C LEU A 58 0.86 -11.73 43.65
N ASP A 59 1.03 -10.52 43.13
CA ASP A 59 0.63 -9.27 43.78
C ASP A 59 -0.52 -8.53 43.07
N ALA A 60 -1.07 -9.06 41.98
CA ALA A 60 -2.05 -8.39 41.14
C ALA A 60 -3.25 -9.29 40.78
N SER A 61 -4.47 -8.72 40.79
CA SER A 61 -5.62 -9.45 40.27
C SER A 61 -5.59 -9.52 38.73
N PRO A 62 -6.27 -10.49 38.08
CA PRO A 62 -6.33 -10.57 36.62
C PRO A 62 -6.85 -9.28 35.95
N ARG A 63 -7.72 -8.53 36.64
CA ARG A 63 -8.21 -7.23 36.14
C ARG A 63 -7.12 -6.16 36.16
N ASP A 64 -6.32 -6.12 37.23
CA ASP A 64 -5.22 -5.15 37.36
C ASP A 64 -4.16 -5.39 36.29
N ILE A 65 -3.86 -6.67 36.01
CA ILE A 65 -2.94 -7.04 34.92
C ILE A 65 -3.47 -6.58 33.57
N LEU A 66 -4.75 -6.84 33.26
CA LEU A 66 -5.35 -6.42 31.99
C LEU A 66 -5.31 -4.89 31.82
N GLN A 67 -5.62 -4.14 32.89
CA GLN A 67 -5.55 -2.68 32.88
C GLN A 67 -4.11 -2.19 32.67
N SER A 68 -3.14 -2.78 33.37
CA SER A 68 -1.72 -2.46 33.22
C SER A 68 -1.21 -2.74 31.79
N LEU A 69 -1.63 -3.86 31.18
CA LEU A 69 -1.32 -4.17 29.78
C LEU A 69 -1.91 -3.12 28.81
N GLN A 70 -3.15 -2.68 29.04
CA GLN A 70 -3.75 -1.61 28.23
C GLN A 70 -3.00 -0.28 28.36
N ASP A 71 -2.45 0.02 29.53
CA ASP A 71 -1.62 1.20 29.75
C ASP A 71 -0.26 1.09 29.05
N VAL A 72 0.37 -0.09 29.03
CA VAL A 72 1.58 -0.35 28.20
C VAL A 72 1.30 -0.12 26.72
N ILE A 73 0.19 -0.66 26.21
CA ILE A 73 -0.23 -0.48 24.81
C ILE A 73 -0.40 1.00 24.49
N ARG A 74 -0.98 1.78 25.41
CA ARG A 74 -1.19 3.22 25.25
C ARG A 74 0.12 4.00 25.28
N GLU A 75 0.98 3.73 26.27
CA GLU A 75 2.30 4.38 26.41
C GLU A 75 3.18 4.12 25.18
N ARG A 76 3.10 2.91 24.60
CA ARG A 76 3.88 2.50 23.44
C ARG A 76 3.24 2.82 22.09
N GLY A 77 2.01 3.33 22.07
CA GLY A 77 1.29 3.65 20.84
C GLY A 77 0.91 2.41 20.00
N TRP A 78 0.62 1.29 20.66
CA TRP A 78 0.32 0.01 20.02
C TRP A 78 -1.18 -0.25 19.79
N GLN A 79 -2.04 0.74 19.94
CA GLN A 79 -3.51 0.58 19.88
C GLN A 79 -4.04 -0.03 18.57
N ARG A 80 -3.24 0.01 17.49
CA ARG A 80 -3.57 -0.53 16.16
C ARG A 80 -2.70 -1.73 15.76
N ARG A 81 -1.92 -2.30 16.69
CA ARG A 81 -0.99 -3.42 16.43
C ARG A 81 -1.43 -4.64 17.21
N ILE A 82 -1.24 -5.81 16.62
CA ILE A 82 -1.38 -7.08 17.35
C ILE A 82 -0.20 -7.22 18.32
N VAL A 83 -0.50 -7.39 19.60
CA VAL A 83 0.44 -7.51 20.71
C VAL A 83 0.36 -8.93 21.26
N LEU A 84 1.48 -9.63 21.25
CA LEU A 84 1.57 -10.96 21.85
C LEU A 84 1.87 -10.81 23.34
N VAL A 85 1.15 -11.54 24.19
CA VAL A 85 1.38 -11.55 25.63
C VAL A 85 1.89 -12.93 26.02
N LEU A 86 3.18 -13.03 26.32
CA LEU A 86 3.74 -14.26 26.90
C LEU A 86 3.42 -14.25 28.38
N PHE A 87 2.61 -15.21 28.82
CA PHE A 87 2.06 -15.25 30.16
C PHE A 87 2.53 -16.51 30.88
N ASP A 88 3.32 -16.36 31.95
CA ASP A 88 3.93 -17.49 32.68
C ASP A 88 2.91 -18.32 33.50
N GLY A 89 1.66 -17.88 33.61
CA GLY A 89 0.60 -18.54 34.38
C GLY A 89 -0.55 -19.11 33.53
N ASP A 90 -1.69 -19.39 34.18
CA ASP A 90 -2.95 -19.75 33.50
C ASP A 90 -3.67 -18.48 33.03
N SER A 91 -3.91 -18.37 31.73
CA SER A 91 -4.55 -17.22 31.11
C SER A 91 -6.08 -17.21 31.24
N LYS A 92 -6.72 -18.34 31.60
CA LYS A 92 -8.19 -18.43 31.65
C LYS A 92 -8.86 -17.36 32.51
N PRO A 93 -8.36 -17.03 33.72
CA PRO A 93 -8.94 -15.97 34.53
C PRO A 93 -8.80 -14.58 33.89
N LEU A 94 -7.70 -14.33 33.18
CA LEU A 94 -7.45 -13.08 32.45
C LEU A 94 -8.44 -12.92 31.28
N LEU A 95 -8.57 -13.98 30.47
CA LEU A 95 -9.43 -14.01 29.27
C LEU A 95 -10.93 -13.86 29.60
N GLN A 96 -11.37 -14.23 30.82
CA GLN A 96 -12.76 -13.99 31.26
C GLN A 96 -13.11 -12.50 31.41
N TYR A 97 -12.11 -11.65 31.65
CA TYR A 97 -12.27 -10.20 31.77
C TYR A 97 -12.00 -9.45 30.47
N ALA A 98 -11.35 -10.08 29.50
CA ALA A 98 -11.21 -9.63 28.12
C ALA A 98 -12.57 -9.72 27.37
N ARG A 99 -13.57 -8.97 27.85
CA ARG A 99 -14.95 -8.96 27.32
C ARG A 99 -15.15 -8.01 26.14
N SER A 100 -14.10 -7.31 25.68
CA SER A 100 -14.22 -6.35 24.59
C SER A 100 -13.61 -6.91 23.29
N PRO A 101 -14.37 -6.96 22.17
CA PRO A 101 -13.86 -7.38 20.87
C PRO A 101 -12.92 -6.36 20.19
N LEU A 102 -12.13 -5.62 20.97
CA LEU A 102 -11.09 -4.69 20.48
C LEU A 102 -9.67 -5.12 20.85
N GLU A 103 -9.49 -6.29 21.47
CA GLU A 103 -8.18 -6.69 21.93
C GLU A 103 -7.39 -7.28 20.77
N THR A 104 -6.54 -6.43 20.20
CA THR A 104 -5.36 -6.83 19.43
C THR A 104 -4.35 -7.64 20.28
N LEU A 105 -4.77 -8.19 21.42
CA LEU A 105 -3.94 -9.00 22.32
C LEU A 105 -4.13 -10.47 21.99
N ALA A 106 -3.03 -11.18 21.81
CA ALA A 106 -3.02 -12.64 21.75
C ALA A 106 -2.18 -13.18 22.91
N VAL A 107 -2.83 -13.83 23.86
CA VAL A 107 -2.20 -14.37 25.06
C VAL A 107 -1.67 -15.78 24.76
N VAL A 108 -0.39 -16.00 25.02
CA VAL A 108 0.28 -17.31 24.91
C VAL A 108 0.66 -17.72 26.32
N ASP A 109 -0.17 -18.56 26.91
CA ASP A 109 -0.02 -18.97 28.31
C ASP A 109 1.03 -20.07 28.50
N ALA A 110 1.28 -20.47 29.75
CA ALA A 110 2.31 -21.46 30.05
C ALA A 110 2.09 -22.81 29.34
N GLN A 111 0.83 -23.25 29.20
CA GLN A 111 0.51 -24.51 28.52
C GLN A 111 0.68 -24.40 27.00
N ASP A 112 0.27 -23.27 26.41
CA ASP A 112 0.49 -22.98 25.01
C ASP A 112 1.99 -22.88 24.69
N GLN A 113 2.77 -22.20 25.54
CA GLN A 113 4.23 -22.11 25.40
C GLN A 113 4.88 -23.50 25.42
N GLU A 114 4.50 -24.38 26.36
CA GLU A 114 5.01 -25.75 26.42
C GLU A 114 4.61 -26.56 25.16
N ARG A 115 3.35 -26.44 24.72
CA ARG A 115 2.87 -27.10 23.48
C ARG A 115 3.66 -26.66 22.26
N ILE A 116 3.93 -25.36 22.12
CA ILE A 116 4.71 -24.80 21.02
C ILE A 116 6.15 -25.34 21.04
N LEU A 117 6.79 -25.36 22.22
CA LEU A 117 8.17 -25.85 22.39
C LEU A 117 8.34 -27.33 22.04
N GLN A 118 7.32 -28.15 22.30
CA GLN A 118 7.34 -29.60 22.04
C GLN A 118 6.83 -29.98 20.63
N SER A 119 6.25 -29.02 19.89
CA SER A 119 5.63 -29.29 18.60
C SER A 119 6.64 -29.54 17.47
N ARG A 120 6.24 -30.36 16.50
CA ARG A 120 6.96 -30.51 15.22
C ARG A 120 6.70 -29.34 14.26
N ARG A 121 5.71 -28.48 14.56
CA ARG A 121 5.34 -27.28 13.79
C ARG A 121 5.19 -26.05 14.71
N PRO A 122 6.22 -25.61 15.45
CA PRO A 122 6.06 -24.58 16.48
C PRO A 122 5.46 -23.26 15.95
N SER A 123 5.87 -22.81 14.75
CA SER A 123 5.30 -21.60 14.14
C SER A 123 3.81 -21.76 13.79
N GLY A 124 3.40 -22.96 13.34
CA GLY A 124 2.00 -23.26 13.08
C GLY A 124 1.16 -23.30 14.35
N GLU A 125 1.68 -23.90 15.43
CA GLU A 125 0.99 -23.88 16.74
C GLU A 125 0.84 -22.46 17.30
N LEU A 126 1.88 -21.62 17.17
CA LEU A 126 1.80 -20.22 17.59
C LEU A 126 0.75 -19.45 16.78
N LEU A 127 0.72 -19.66 15.46
CA LEU A 127 -0.28 -19.06 14.58
C LEU A 127 -1.70 -19.52 14.92
N ASP A 128 -1.90 -20.80 15.25
CA ASP A 128 -3.20 -21.34 15.68
C ASP A 128 -3.67 -20.66 16.99
N VAL A 129 -2.77 -20.48 17.97
CA VAL A 129 -3.06 -19.77 19.24
C VAL A 129 -3.49 -18.33 18.97
N ILE A 130 -2.79 -17.63 18.07
CA ILE A 130 -3.12 -16.24 17.71
C ILE A 130 -4.46 -16.18 16.97
N SER A 131 -4.68 -17.06 15.99
CA SER A 131 -5.89 -17.06 15.14
C SER A 131 -7.15 -17.50 15.88
N ALA A 132 -7.02 -18.20 17.01
CA ALA A 132 -8.13 -18.53 17.90
C ALA A 132 -8.61 -17.33 18.73
N GLN A 133 -7.74 -16.34 18.96
CA GLN A 133 -8.00 -15.17 19.82
C GLN A 133 -8.27 -13.90 19.02
N VAL A 134 -7.60 -13.75 17.88
CA VAL A 134 -7.71 -12.58 17.02
C VAL A 134 -8.59 -12.91 15.81
N PRO A 135 -9.66 -12.12 15.54
CA PRO A 135 -10.48 -12.27 14.35
C PRO A 135 -9.63 -12.33 13.06
N ILE A 136 -9.97 -13.25 12.15
CA ILE A 136 -9.23 -13.42 10.90
C ILE A 136 -9.31 -12.17 10.01
N SER A 137 -10.38 -11.37 10.15
CA SER A 137 -10.49 -10.07 9.49
C SER A 137 -9.44 -9.05 9.98
N ILE A 138 -9.03 -9.13 11.25
CA ILE A 138 -7.97 -8.27 11.83
C ILE A 138 -6.58 -8.79 11.45
N LEU A 139 -6.39 -10.10 11.42
CA LEU A 139 -5.12 -10.74 10.98
C LEU A 139 -4.88 -10.61 9.48
N SER A 140 -5.94 -10.50 8.67
CA SER A 140 -5.82 -10.41 7.22
C SER A 140 -4.98 -9.19 6.79
N PRO A 141 -4.10 -9.33 5.79
CA PRO A 141 -3.23 -8.24 5.35
C PRO A 141 -3.93 -7.27 4.40
N TYR A 142 -5.16 -7.56 3.98
CA TYR A 142 -5.87 -6.81 2.95
C TYR A 142 -6.22 -5.40 3.43
N ASN A 143 -5.74 -4.39 2.70
CA ASN A 143 -5.97 -2.99 3.00
C ASN A 143 -6.24 -2.21 1.71
N THR A 144 -7.41 -1.59 1.64
CA THR A 144 -7.86 -0.87 0.45
C THR A 144 -7.84 0.65 0.58
N SER A 145 -7.55 1.16 1.78
CA SER A 145 -7.67 2.59 2.09
C SER A 145 -6.35 3.25 2.50
N SER A 146 -5.35 2.48 2.95
CA SER A 146 -4.06 3.03 3.37
C SER A 146 -2.90 2.33 2.68
N PRO A 147 -1.78 3.04 2.46
CA PRO A 147 -0.54 2.43 1.99
C PRO A 147 -0.07 1.31 2.92
N VAL A 148 0.52 0.28 2.32
CA VAL A 148 1.02 -0.90 3.04
C VAL A 148 2.53 -1.03 2.88
N THR A 149 3.18 -1.65 3.88
CA THR A 149 4.63 -1.90 3.91
C THR A 149 4.90 -3.26 4.57
N GLY A 150 6.12 -3.77 4.41
CA GLY A 150 6.60 -5.00 5.04
C GLY A 150 5.76 -6.23 4.68
N SER A 151 5.21 -6.90 5.68
CA SER A 151 4.44 -8.14 5.52
C SER A 151 3.15 -8.01 4.71
N CYS A 152 2.53 -6.83 4.75
CA CYS A 152 1.35 -6.49 3.95
C CYS A 152 1.72 -6.02 2.54
N PHE A 153 3.01 -5.85 2.22
CA PHE A 153 3.48 -5.52 0.88
C PHE A 153 3.67 -6.80 0.08
N PHE A 154 2.99 -6.87 -1.07
CA PHE A 154 2.99 -8.01 -1.97
C PHE A 154 3.53 -7.59 -3.33
N ASP A 155 4.33 -8.48 -3.92
CA ASP A 155 4.97 -8.27 -5.22
C ASP A 155 5.86 -7.00 -5.22
N ARG A 156 6.26 -6.51 -6.40
CA ARG A 156 7.04 -5.28 -6.62
C ARG A 156 8.46 -5.29 -6.10
N GLU A 157 8.98 -6.46 -5.76
CA GLU A 157 10.34 -6.62 -5.27
C GLU A 157 11.38 -6.19 -6.31
N TYR A 158 11.09 -6.38 -7.60
CA TYR A 158 11.96 -5.91 -8.68
C TYR A 158 12.05 -4.38 -8.72
N GLU A 159 10.92 -3.68 -8.66
CA GLU A 159 10.85 -2.22 -8.67
C GLU A 159 11.53 -1.63 -7.43
N VAL A 160 11.32 -2.22 -6.24
CA VAL A 160 12.01 -1.81 -5.01
C VAL A 160 13.51 -2.05 -5.14
N ALA A 161 13.94 -3.24 -5.57
CA ALA A 161 15.35 -3.56 -5.75
C ALA A 161 16.03 -2.65 -6.77
N ARG A 162 15.34 -2.27 -7.85
CA ARG A 162 15.85 -1.34 -8.86
C ARG A 162 16.13 0.05 -8.27
N ILE A 163 15.22 0.56 -7.44
CA ILE A 163 15.36 1.86 -6.77
C ILE A 163 16.51 1.83 -5.76
N LEU A 164 16.54 0.81 -4.90
CA LEU A 164 17.56 0.67 -3.84
C LEU A 164 18.95 0.36 -4.40
N GLY A 165 19.05 -0.44 -5.45
CA GLY A 165 20.32 -0.87 -6.04
C GLY A 165 21.06 0.21 -6.83
N ASN A 166 20.40 1.31 -7.17
CA ASN A 166 20.95 2.38 -8.01
C ASN A 166 20.72 3.76 -7.37
N PRO A 167 21.44 4.09 -6.29
CA PRO A 167 21.24 5.34 -5.53
C PRO A 167 21.58 6.61 -6.31
N ASP A 168 22.31 6.47 -7.43
CA ASP A 168 22.71 7.60 -8.28
C ASP A 168 21.64 8.05 -9.28
N VAL A 169 20.63 7.21 -9.50
CA VAL A 169 19.56 7.45 -10.48
C VAL A 169 18.30 7.93 -9.75
N SER A 170 17.65 8.96 -10.30
CA SER A 170 16.30 9.36 -9.87
C SER A 170 15.25 8.56 -10.63
N TYR A 171 14.11 8.27 -10.00
CA TYR A 171 13.06 7.41 -10.55
C TYR A 171 11.71 8.12 -10.59
N ALA A 172 10.94 7.85 -11.64
CA ALA A 172 9.54 8.25 -11.75
C ALA A 172 8.65 7.01 -11.75
N VAL A 173 7.93 6.81 -10.65
CA VAL A 173 6.97 5.74 -10.44
C VAL A 173 5.61 6.19 -10.99
N LEU A 174 5.29 5.70 -12.18
CA LEU A 174 4.06 6.04 -12.89
C LEU A 174 3.03 4.93 -12.76
N GLY A 175 1.76 5.30 -12.73
CA GLY A 175 0.65 4.35 -12.75
C GLY A 175 -0.64 5.00 -12.25
N ILE A 176 -1.72 4.23 -12.23
CA ILE A 176 -3.04 4.75 -11.87
C ILE A 176 -3.23 4.92 -10.36
N ARG A 177 -4.36 5.53 -9.97
CA ARG A 177 -4.74 5.62 -8.56
C ARG A 177 -4.95 4.21 -8.01
N ARG A 178 -4.44 3.99 -6.79
CA ARG A 178 -4.54 2.71 -6.05
C ARG A 178 -3.85 1.49 -6.69
N ILE A 179 -2.94 1.69 -7.65
CA ILE A 179 -2.09 0.60 -8.18
C ILE A 179 -0.99 0.16 -7.20
N GLY A 180 -0.68 0.99 -6.20
CA GLY A 180 0.35 0.72 -5.19
C GLY A 180 1.56 1.66 -5.18
N LYS A 181 1.50 2.80 -5.89
CA LYS A 181 2.59 3.81 -5.92
C LYS A 181 3.04 4.24 -4.52
N THR A 182 2.12 4.75 -3.69
CA THR A 182 2.44 5.17 -2.32
C THR A 182 2.99 4.03 -1.47
N SER A 183 2.42 2.81 -1.59
CA SER A 183 2.92 1.62 -0.88
C SER A 183 4.36 1.29 -1.29
N LEU A 184 4.68 1.36 -2.59
CA LEU A 184 6.05 1.18 -3.10
C LEU A 184 7.00 2.22 -2.50
N LEU A 185 6.63 3.51 -2.52
CA LEU A 185 7.47 4.58 -1.96
C LEU A 185 7.68 4.40 -0.46
N ARG A 186 6.64 4.03 0.29
CA ARG A 186 6.73 3.76 1.73
C ARG A 186 7.56 2.52 2.04
N GLU A 187 7.53 1.50 1.18
CA GLU A 187 8.36 0.31 1.34
C GLU A 187 9.83 0.64 1.06
N VAL A 188 10.12 1.43 0.02
CA VAL A 188 11.47 1.96 -0.23
C VAL A 188 11.95 2.80 0.95
N GLU A 189 11.11 3.70 1.48
CA GLU A 189 11.40 4.50 2.67
C GLU A 189 11.80 3.62 3.86
N ARG A 190 11.02 2.56 4.09
CA ARG A 190 11.22 1.62 5.20
C ARG A 190 12.56 0.90 5.08
N ARG A 191 12.86 0.30 3.92
CA ARG A 191 14.12 -0.44 3.68
C ARG A 191 15.33 0.47 3.75
N LEU A 192 15.27 1.68 3.18
CA LEU A 192 16.36 2.67 3.29
C LEU A 192 16.64 3.06 4.74
N ARG A 193 15.61 3.16 5.58
CA ARG A 193 15.78 3.47 7.01
C ARG A 193 16.35 2.30 7.80
N GLU A 194 16.06 1.07 7.40
CA GLU A 194 16.58 -0.15 8.03
C GLU A 194 18.05 -0.39 7.71
N ASP A 195 18.46 -0.15 6.46
CA ASP A 195 19.84 -0.29 6.01
C ASP A 195 20.76 0.86 6.48
N SER A 196 20.16 1.95 6.97
CA SER A 196 20.92 3.13 7.40
C SER A 196 21.74 2.81 8.67
N PRO A 197 23.07 3.01 8.68
CA PRO A 197 23.89 2.84 9.88
C PRO A 197 23.57 3.84 11.00
N LEU A 198 22.76 4.86 10.69
CA LEU A 198 22.18 5.80 11.66
C LEU A 198 20.86 5.27 12.28
N ALA A 199 20.43 4.04 12.00
CA ALA A 199 19.19 3.46 12.53
C ALA A 199 19.10 3.42 14.06
N GLU A 200 20.23 3.54 14.78
CA GLU A 200 20.25 3.71 16.23
C GLU A 200 19.86 5.13 16.68
N ALA A 201 20.06 6.14 15.83
CA ALA A 201 19.50 7.48 15.99
C ALA A 201 18.11 7.49 15.35
N ALA A 202 17.07 7.65 16.17
CA ALA A 202 15.65 7.45 15.81
C ALA A 202 15.10 8.27 14.62
N ASP A 203 15.90 9.11 13.97
CA ASP A 203 15.57 9.76 12.71
C ASP A 203 16.76 9.63 11.76
N ALA A 204 16.52 9.07 10.57
CA ALA A 204 17.40 9.20 9.41
C ALA A 204 16.91 10.41 8.59
N PRO A 205 17.20 11.66 9.00
CA PRO A 205 16.56 12.86 8.45
C PRO A 205 16.88 13.13 6.98
N HIS A 206 17.89 12.45 6.43
CA HIS A 206 18.28 12.54 5.02
C HIS A 206 17.34 11.79 4.07
N ILE A 207 16.42 10.97 4.58
CA ILE A 207 15.36 10.29 3.82
C ILE A 207 14.05 11.03 4.11
N LEU A 208 13.46 11.64 3.08
CA LEU A 208 12.25 12.44 3.18
C LEU A 208 11.15 11.82 2.35
N PHE A 209 10.03 11.48 3.00
CA PHE A 209 8.76 11.26 2.32
C PHE A 209 7.93 12.55 2.37
N LEU A 210 7.44 13.02 1.23
CA LEU A 210 6.52 14.16 1.11
C LEU A 210 5.34 13.76 0.26
N ASP A 211 4.14 14.12 0.71
CA ASP A 211 2.92 14.09 -0.06
C ASP A 211 2.75 15.48 -0.70
N CYS A 212 2.70 15.53 -2.03
CA CYS A 212 2.68 16.78 -2.79
C CYS A 212 1.27 17.29 -3.10
N SER A 213 0.22 16.54 -2.79
CA SER A 213 -1.18 16.96 -3.00
C SER A 213 -1.54 18.25 -2.24
N ASP A 214 -1.03 18.41 -1.02
CA ASP A 214 -1.27 19.59 -0.18
C ASP A 214 -0.24 20.73 -0.41
N LEU A 215 0.74 20.55 -1.30
CA LEU A 215 1.84 21.50 -1.51
C LEU A 215 1.57 22.41 -2.70
N LEU A 216 0.59 23.29 -2.54
CA LEU A 216 0.08 24.14 -3.62
C LEU A 216 1.01 25.32 -4.01
N GLU A 217 2.04 25.60 -3.21
CA GLU A 217 3.02 26.68 -3.45
C GLU A 217 4.46 26.16 -3.40
N PRO A 218 5.40 26.69 -4.24
CA PRO A 218 6.79 26.24 -4.25
C PRO A 218 7.48 26.47 -2.90
N ASP A 219 7.13 27.58 -2.24
CA ASP A 219 7.65 27.93 -0.92
C ASP A 219 7.16 26.95 0.15
N ALA A 220 5.93 26.43 0.03
CA ALA A 220 5.43 25.40 0.93
C ALA A 220 6.25 24.11 0.80
N PHE A 221 6.59 23.71 -0.43
CA PHE A 221 7.50 22.58 -0.67
C PHE A 221 8.86 22.79 -0.01
N VAL A 222 9.50 23.94 -0.26
CA VAL A 222 10.81 24.28 0.35
C VAL A 222 10.72 24.29 1.88
N GLN A 223 9.67 24.89 2.45
CA GLN A 223 9.44 24.92 3.89
C GLN A 223 9.32 23.51 4.49
N GLN A 224 8.61 22.60 3.84
CA GLN A 224 8.47 21.21 4.31
C GLN A 224 9.81 20.46 4.26
N VAL A 225 10.58 20.64 3.19
CA VAL A 225 11.93 20.05 3.07
C VAL A 225 12.84 20.58 4.19
N VAL A 226 12.85 21.90 4.43
CA VAL A 226 13.65 22.51 5.50
C VAL A 226 13.17 22.05 6.88
N ARG A 227 11.86 21.95 7.10
CA ARG A 227 11.27 21.48 8.35
C ARG A 227 11.74 20.07 8.71
N LYS A 228 11.83 19.17 7.73
CA LYS A 228 12.25 17.77 7.96
C LYS A 228 13.76 17.62 8.10
N LEU A 229 14.55 18.32 7.29
CA LEU A 229 16.02 18.22 7.32
C LEU A 229 16.65 18.98 8.50
N ASN A 230 16.17 20.20 8.75
CA ASN A 230 16.69 21.06 9.81
C ASN A 230 15.67 22.12 10.27
N PRO A 231 14.79 21.80 11.24
CA PRO A 231 13.76 22.72 11.72
C PRO A 231 14.29 24.08 12.20
N ARG A 232 15.56 24.15 12.63
CA ARG A 232 16.18 25.39 13.12
C ARG A 232 16.35 26.43 12.02
N GLU A 233 16.46 26.00 10.75
CA GLU A 233 16.58 26.91 9.61
C GLU A 233 15.23 27.43 9.11
N LEU A 234 14.10 26.93 9.63
CA LEU A 234 12.77 27.43 9.27
C LEU A 234 12.58 28.91 9.64
N ARG A 235 13.19 29.36 10.75
CA ARG A 235 13.19 30.78 11.13
C ARG A 235 13.93 31.65 10.11
N ARG A 236 14.97 31.11 9.45
CA ARG A 236 15.73 31.85 8.43
C ARG A 236 14.93 32.02 7.15
N LEU A 237 14.11 31.03 6.77
CA LEU A 237 13.17 31.15 5.65
C LEU A 237 12.15 32.28 5.86
N GLN A 238 11.71 32.49 7.11
CA GLN A 238 10.67 33.48 7.45
C GLN A 238 11.22 34.90 7.65
N MET A 239 12.54 35.08 7.75
CA MET A 239 13.17 36.38 7.95
C MET A 239 13.50 37.01 6.60
N GLN A 240 12.76 38.06 6.22
CA GLN A 240 12.94 38.81 4.96
C GLN A 240 14.37 39.36 4.73
N ASN A 241 15.17 39.48 5.79
CA ASN A 241 16.54 40.01 5.74
C ASN A 241 17.61 38.96 5.40
N TYR A 242 17.24 37.69 5.13
CA TYR A 242 18.18 36.63 4.78
C TYR A 242 17.89 36.10 3.37
N ALA A 243 18.87 36.17 2.47
CA ALA A 243 18.78 35.49 1.18
C ALA A 243 18.85 33.97 1.42
N PHE A 244 17.70 33.30 1.45
CA PHE A 244 17.65 31.85 1.52
C PHE A 244 17.76 31.27 0.11
N TYR A 245 18.88 30.61 -0.19
CA TYR A 245 19.07 29.90 -1.45
C TYR A 245 18.95 28.39 -1.22
N PHE A 246 17.93 27.78 -1.83
CA PHE A 246 17.58 26.37 -1.63
C PHE A 246 18.68 25.39 -2.06
N PRO A 247 19.40 25.57 -3.18
CA PRO A 247 20.53 24.72 -3.54
C PRO A 247 21.62 24.67 -2.49
N ASP A 248 22.01 25.83 -1.94
CA ASP A 248 23.05 25.90 -0.91
C ASP A 248 22.59 25.18 0.37
N PHE A 249 21.30 25.26 0.69
CA PHE A 249 20.73 24.51 1.80
C PHE A 249 20.87 23.00 1.59
N LEU A 250 20.50 22.48 0.43
CA LEU A 250 20.62 21.05 0.10
C LEU A 250 22.10 20.59 0.17
N GLU A 251 23.03 21.39 -0.36
CA GLU A 251 24.47 21.10 -0.27
C GLU A 251 24.96 21.05 1.19
N ARG A 252 24.53 22.00 2.03
CA ARG A 252 24.85 21.98 3.47
C ARG A 252 24.29 20.74 4.16
N MET A 253 23.07 20.33 3.84
CA MET A 253 22.44 19.15 4.44
C MET A 253 23.11 17.85 4.02
N LYS A 254 23.49 17.69 2.75
CA LYS A 254 24.32 16.57 2.29
C LYS A 254 25.61 16.46 3.10
N ARG A 255 26.35 17.57 3.27
CA ARG A 255 27.61 17.61 4.05
C ARG A 255 27.37 17.27 5.53
N LYS A 256 26.29 17.80 6.13
CA LYS A 256 25.92 17.56 7.52
C LYS A 256 25.58 16.11 7.79
N HIS A 257 24.80 15.48 6.91
CA HIS A 257 24.38 14.08 7.08
C HIS A 257 25.39 13.06 6.53
N ARG A 258 26.45 13.53 5.85
CA ARG A 258 27.48 12.70 5.20
C ARG A 258 26.88 11.62 4.28
N SER A 259 25.71 11.92 3.73
CA SER A 259 24.92 11.02 2.90
C SER A 259 24.15 11.85 1.86
N LYS A 260 23.77 11.20 0.76
CA LYS A 260 22.89 11.78 -0.24
C LYS A 260 21.51 12.01 0.37
N LEU A 261 20.83 13.07 -0.05
CA LEU A 261 19.45 13.32 0.37
C LEU A 261 18.51 12.51 -0.53
N ILE A 262 17.63 11.70 0.04
CA ILE A 262 16.68 10.90 -0.72
C ILE A 262 15.30 11.51 -0.51
N LEU A 263 14.68 12.02 -1.58
CA LEU A 263 13.37 12.64 -1.57
C LEU A 263 12.38 11.74 -2.31
N LEU A 264 11.47 11.14 -1.54
CA LEU A 264 10.34 10.36 -2.00
C LEU A 264 9.14 11.31 -2.08
N LEU A 265 8.74 11.68 -3.30
CA LEU A 265 7.69 12.66 -3.55
C LEU A 265 6.46 11.94 -4.10
N ASP A 266 5.39 11.86 -3.31
CA ASP A 266 4.14 11.23 -3.71
C ASP A 266 3.14 12.27 -4.24
N GLU A 267 2.23 11.83 -5.11
CA GLU A 267 1.20 12.67 -5.75
C GLU A 267 1.75 13.97 -6.36
N ILE A 268 2.83 13.86 -7.17
CA ILE A 268 3.52 15.02 -7.76
C ILE A 268 2.69 15.77 -8.82
N ASP A 269 1.60 15.17 -9.31
CA ASP A 269 0.80 15.71 -10.41
C ASP A 269 0.26 17.12 -10.09
N ASP A 270 -0.26 17.35 -8.88
CA ASP A 270 -0.82 18.65 -8.50
C ASP A 270 0.26 19.75 -8.48
N LEU A 271 1.46 19.43 -8.00
CA LEU A 271 2.61 20.33 -8.01
C LEU A 271 3.04 20.67 -9.45
N ILE A 272 2.94 19.71 -10.38
CA ILE A 272 3.23 19.93 -11.80
C ILE A 272 2.18 20.84 -12.44
N VAL A 273 0.89 20.62 -12.17
CA VAL A 273 -0.20 21.43 -12.74
C VAL A 273 -0.06 22.90 -12.32
N LEU A 274 0.20 23.13 -11.03
CA LEU A 274 0.26 24.48 -10.48
C LEU A 274 1.50 25.27 -10.92
N HIS A 275 2.60 24.58 -11.22
CA HIS A 275 3.89 25.21 -11.55
C HIS A 275 4.39 24.91 -12.98
N GLY A 276 3.56 24.31 -13.82
CA GLY A 276 3.90 23.92 -15.20
C GLY A 276 4.24 25.08 -16.17
N GLY A 277 4.24 26.32 -15.68
CA GLY A 277 4.74 27.51 -16.38
C GLY A 277 6.00 28.14 -15.77
N ASP A 278 6.22 27.96 -14.46
CA ASP A 278 7.40 28.45 -13.73
C ASP A 278 8.23 27.25 -13.25
N TRP A 279 9.08 26.80 -14.17
CA TRP A 279 9.87 25.59 -14.03
C TRP A 279 11.05 25.70 -13.06
N ASP A 280 11.22 26.83 -12.37
CA ASP A 280 12.43 27.14 -11.61
C ASP A 280 12.66 26.20 -10.43
N LEU A 281 11.59 25.77 -9.74
CA LEU A 281 11.67 24.74 -8.71
C LEU A 281 12.21 23.43 -9.30
N PHE A 282 11.63 22.94 -10.39
CA PHE A 282 12.01 21.65 -10.99
C PHE A 282 13.41 21.70 -11.63
N ARG A 283 13.82 22.83 -12.22
CA ARG A 283 15.21 23.05 -12.66
C ARG A 283 16.18 22.96 -11.49
N THR A 284 15.79 23.51 -10.35
CA THR A 284 16.59 23.46 -9.12
C THR A 284 16.74 22.03 -8.60
N LEU A 285 15.65 21.27 -8.55
CA LEU A 285 15.68 19.85 -8.16
C LEU A 285 16.55 19.03 -9.12
N ARG A 286 16.41 19.23 -10.43
CA ARG A 286 17.25 18.59 -11.45
C ARG A 286 18.73 18.91 -11.29
N ALA A 287 19.08 20.17 -11.05
CA ALA A 287 20.47 20.55 -10.81
C ALA A 287 21.05 19.85 -9.57
N ALA A 288 20.25 19.72 -8.51
CA ALA A 288 20.65 19.00 -7.29
C ALA A 288 20.83 17.48 -7.54
N ALA A 289 19.97 16.87 -8.37
CA ALA A 289 20.11 15.48 -8.79
C ALA A 289 21.42 15.26 -9.57
N ASN A 290 21.67 16.09 -10.60
CA ASN A 290 22.85 15.98 -11.46
C ASN A 290 24.17 16.19 -10.72
N LYS A 291 24.18 17.04 -9.68
CA LYS A 291 25.33 17.23 -8.78
C LYS A 291 25.52 16.08 -7.78
N GLY A 292 24.65 15.05 -7.81
CA GLY A 292 24.64 13.95 -6.86
C GLY A 292 24.32 14.39 -5.42
N ILE A 293 23.61 15.50 -5.24
CA ILE A 293 23.21 15.99 -3.90
C ILE A 293 21.96 15.27 -3.42
N CYS A 294 21.00 15.15 -4.33
CA CYS A 294 19.70 14.54 -4.07
C CYS A 294 19.47 13.34 -5.00
N GLN A 295 18.75 12.35 -4.51
CA GLN A 295 18.08 11.33 -5.32
C GLN A 295 16.58 11.59 -5.18
N TYR A 296 15.85 11.57 -6.29
CA TYR A 296 14.41 11.74 -6.29
C TYR A 296 13.72 10.44 -6.69
N VAL A 297 12.70 10.04 -5.94
CA VAL A 297 11.75 9.01 -6.34
C VAL A 297 10.38 9.69 -6.35
N VAL A 298 9.93 10.07 -7.53
CA VAL A 298 8.66 10.78 -7.71
C VAL A 298 7.57 9.80 -8.09
N ALA A 299 6.37 9.95 -7.53
CA ALA A 299 5.21 9.16 -7.90
C ALA A 299 4.09 10.05 -8.44
N GLY A 300 3.50 9.63 -9.55
CA GLY A 300 2.44 10.38 -10.21
C GLY A 300 1.64 9.51 -11.17
N PHE A 301 0.69 10.14 -11.85
CA PHE A 301 -0.20 9.53 -12.80
C PHE A 301 -0.10 10.24 -14.15
N ARG A 302 -1.05 11.13 -14.48
CA ARG A 302 -1.19 11.69 -15.84
C ARG A 302 -0.17 12.77 -16.16
N GLU A 303 -0.06 13.77 -15.29
CA GLU A 303 0.75 14.95 -15.56
C GLU A 303 2.24 14.61 -15.43
N ALA A 304 2.60 13.80 -14.45
CA ALA A 304 3.95 13.24 -14.36
C ALA A 304 4.34 12.48 -15.63
N GLN A 305 3.48 11.60 -16.14
CA GLN A 305 3.72 10.86 -17.38
C GLN A 305 3.87 11.79 -18.59
N ARG A 306 2.94 12.74 -18.75
CA ARG A 306 2.95 13.71 -19.85
C ARG A 306 4.24 14.54 -19.87
N GLN A 307 4.67 15.02 -18.71
CA GLN A 307 5.86 15.86 -18.60
C GLN A 307 7.17 15.08 -18.79
N LEU A 308 7.23 13.79 -18.43
CA LEU A 308 8.41 12.95 -18.68
C LEU A 308 8.69 12.73 -20.16
N HIS A 309 7.65 12.72 -21.01
CA HIS A 309 7.79 12.56 -22.47
C HIS A 309 7.86 13.90 -23.22
N ASN A 310 7.67 15.03 -22.54
CA ASN A 310 7.70 16.35 -23.16
C ASN A 310 9.13 16.92 -23.19
N LEU A 311 9.75 16.98 -24.37
CA LEU A 311 11.10 17.53 -24.59
C LEU A 311 11.34 18.93 -23.98
N GLY A 312 10.30 19.77 -23.90
CA GLY A 312 10.39 21.11 -23.33
C GLY A 312 10.32 21.15 -21.79
N SER A 313 10.04 20.02 -21.15
CA SER A 313 9.83 19.94 -19.71
C SER A 313 11.15 19.69 -18.95
N PRO A 314 11.36 20.32 -17.77
CA PRO A 314 12.44 19.96 -16.88
C PRO A 314 12.41 18.51 -16.42
N PHE A 315 11.24 17.86 -16.47
CA PHE A 315 11.06 16.44 -16.16
C PHE A 315 11.60 15.52 -17.25
N TYR A 316 11.81 16.00 -18.47
CA TYR A 316 12.38 15.19 -19.55
C TYR A 316 13.81 14.74 -19.21
N ASN A 317 14.05 13.41 -19.20
CA ASN A 317 15.31 12.81 -18.73
C ASN A 317 15.72 13.25 -17.32
N PHE A 318 14.76 13.61 -16.46
CA PHE A 318 15.01 13.87 -15.05
C PHE A 318 15.13 12.58 -14.24
N ALA A 319 14.35 11.58 -14.60
CA ALA A 319 14.23 10.33 -13.87
C ALA A 319 13.92 9.15 -14.80
N ASP A 320 14.39 7.97 -14.40
CA ASP A 320 14.09 6.70 -15.06
C ASP A 320 12.63 6.28 -14.78
N GLU A 321 11.92 5.89 -15.83
CA GLU A 321 10.53 5.44 -15.71
C GLU A 321 10.45 4.05 -15.05
N ILE A 322 9.58 3.94 -14.04
CA ILE A 322 9.08 2.70 -13.47
C ILE A 322 7.56 2.74 -13.60
N ARG A 323 7.02 1.98 -14.57
CA ARG A 323 5.56 1.88 -14.77
C ARG A 323 4.98 0.73 -13.95
N LEU A 324 4.11 1.06 -13.01
CA LEU A 324 3.33 0.07 -12.26
C LEU A 324 2.07 -0.29 -13.05
N ASN A 325 2.02 -1.55 -13.50
CA ASN A 325 0.87 -2.13 -14.18
C ASN A 325 0.02 -2.98 -13.23
N GLU A 326 -1.07 -3.59 -13.69
CA GLU A 326 -1.81 -4.59 -12.93
C GLU A 326 -0.94 -5.82 -12.59
N PHE A 327 -1.40 -6.61 -11.61
CA PHE A 327 -0.73 -7.85 -11.30
C PHE A 327 -0.87 -8.87 -12.42
N THR A 328 0.17 -9.68 -12.59
CA THR A 328 0.08 -10.92 -13.37
C THR A 328 -0.83 -11.91 -12.64
N LYS A 329 -1.31 -12.94 -13.34
CA LYS A 329 -2.09 -14.01 -12.69
C LYS A 329 -1.32 -14.69 -11.55
N GLN A 330 0.01 -14.78 -11.66
CA GLN A 330 0.87 -15.35 -10.62
C GLN A 330 0.94 -14.44 -9.39
N HIS A 331 1.17 -13.14 -9.58
CA HIS A 331 1.22 -12.18 -8.47
C HIS A 331 -0.15 -12.05 -7.78
N ALA A 332 -1.24 -12.08 -8.55
CA ALA A 332 -2.59 -12.14 -8.01
C ALA A 332 -2.82 -13.41 -7.18
N ARG A 333 -2.34 -14.58 -7.65
CA ARG A 333 -2.40 -15.84 -6.89
C ARG A 333 -1.71 -15.69 -5.54
N GLU A 334 -0.52 -15.10 -5.49
CA GLU A 334 0.25 -14.93 -4.25
C GLU A 334 -0.47 -14.03 -3.25
N LEU A 335 -1.09 -12.93 -3.71
CA LEU A 335 -1.90 -12.04 -2.88
C LEU A 335 -3.18 -12.72 -2.36
N ILE A 336 -3.79 -13.60 -3.15
CA ILE A 336 -5.06 -14.28 -2.77
C ILE A 336 -4.78 -15.48 -1.85
N VAL A 337 -3.90 -16.38 -2.27
CA VAL A 337 -3.76 -17.72 -1.69
C VAL A 337 -2.94 -17.68 -0.41
N THR A 338 -1.78 -17.00 -0.43
CA THR A 338 -0.82 -17.03 0.68
C THR A 338 -1.45 -16.54 1.98
N PRO A 339 -2.10 -15.36 2.03
CA PRO A 339 -2.68 -14.87 3.27
C PRO A 339 -3.85 -15.72 3.74
N MET A 340 -4.71 -16.19 2.82
CA MET A 340 -5.85 -17.02 3.19
C MET A 340 -5.41 -18.35 3.79
N GLN A 341 -4.41 -19.01 3.22
CA GLN A 341 -3.84 -20.24 3.79
C GLN A 341 -3.22 -19.97 5.17
N ASN A 342 -2.51 -18.85 5.33
CA ASN A 342 -1.93 -18.43 6.61
C ASN A 342 -3.00 -17.99 7.64
N LEU A 343 -4.23 -17.68 7.22
CA LEU A 343 -5.39 -17.51 8.10
C LEU A 343 -6.09 -18.84 8.43
N GLY A 344 -5.55 -19.98 7.97
CA GLY A 344 -6.14 -21.30 8.14
C GLY A 344 -7.30 -21.60 7.20
N ILE A 345 -7.49 -20.83 6.11
CA ILE A 345 -8.54 -21.04 5.13
C ILE A 345 -8.04 -22.03 4.06
N ARG A 346 -8.77 -23.14 3.89
CA ARG A 346 -8.51 -24.12 2.84
C ARG A 346 -9.21 -23.76 1.55
N PHE A 347 -8.63 -24.08 0.40
CA PHE A 347 -9.23 -23.82 -0.91
C PHE A 347 -9.78 -25.10 -1.53
N LYS A 348 -11.05 -25.04 -1.96
CA LYS A 348 -11.65 -26.02 -2.86
C LYS A 348 -11.56 -25.48 -4.28
N ASN A 349 -10.71 -26.12 -5.11
CA ASN A 349 -10.42 -25.69 -6.48
C ASN A 349 -9.76 -24.29 -6.57
N GLU A 350 -8.58 -24.16 -5.93
CA GLU A 350 -7.79 -22.92 -5.87
C GLU A 350 -7.59 -22.24 -7.24
N SER A 351 -7.25 -23.02 -8.27
CA SER A 351 -7.00 -22.53 -9.62
C SER A 351 -8.21 -21.85 -10.25
N GLU A 352 -9.42 -22.37 -10.01
CA GLU A 352 -10.66 -21.77 -10.49
C GLU A 352 -10.97 -20.47 -9.74
N ILE A 353 -10.80 -20.47 -8.42
CA ILE A 353 -11.02 -19.28 -7.58
C ILE A 353 -10.11 -18.14 -8.02
N VAL A 354 -8.81 -18.42 -8.15
CA VAL A 354 -7.81 -17.43 -8.60
C VAL A 354 -8.14 -16.95 -10.01
N ALA A 355 -8.52 -17.84 -10.92
CA ALA A 355 -8.85 -17.45 -12.29
C ALA A 355 -10.08 -16.53 -12.36
N ARG A 356 -11.12 -16.81 -11.56
CA ARG A 356 -12.32 -15.98 -11.48
C ARG A 356 -11.99 -14.62 -10.87
N VAL A 357 -11.40 -14.57 -9.67
CA VAL A 357 -11.02 -13.29 -9.03
C VAL A 357 -10.14 -12.46 -9.95
N TYR A 358 -9.16 -13.08 -10.62
CA TYR A 358 -8.31 -12.38 -11.59
C TYR A 358 -9.09 -11.83 -12.79
N GLY A 359 -9.98 -12.64 -13.39
CA GLY A 359 -10.79 -12.22 -14.53
C GLY A 359 -11.78 -11.09 -14.21
N GLU A 360 -12.33 -11.08 -13.00
CA GLU A 360 -13.29 -10.07 -12.56
C GLU A 360 -12.61 -8.75 -12.19
N THR A 361 -11.43 -8.83 -11.57
CA THR A 361 -10.66 -7.66 -11.10
C THR A 361 -9.63 -7.15 -12.11
N ALA A 362 -9.46 -7.84 -13.25
CA ALA A 362 -8.43 -7.56 -14.25
C ALA A 362 -6.98 -7.55 -13.70
N GLY A 363 -6.73 -8.14 -12.53
CA GLY A 363 -5.42 -8.07 -11.87
C GLY A 363 -5.17 -6.79 -11.05
N HIS A 364 -6.17 -5.90 -10.92
CA HIS A 364 -5.98 -4.64 -10.19
C HIS A 364 -5.79 -4.90 -8.68
N PRO A 365 -4.65 -4.53 -8.06
CA PRO A 365 -4.32 -4.89 -6.68
C PRO A 365 -5.39 -4.46 -5.67
N ASN A 366 -5.90 -3.22 -5.77
CA ASN A 366 -6.91 -2.72 -4.84
C ASN A 366 -8.25 -3.47 -4.96
N LEU A 367 -8.62 -3.91 -6.17
CA LEU A 367 -9.87 -4.64 -6.39
C LEU A 367 -9.76 -6.07 -5.86
N ILE A 368 -8.63 -6.74 -6.09
CA ILE A 368 -8.34 -8.07 -5.52
C ILE A 368 -8.42 -8.01 -4.00
N GLN A 369 -7.73 -7.04 -3.36
CA GLN A 369 -7.77 -6.90 -1.91
C GLN A 369 -9.18 -6.63 -1.38
N PHE A 370 -9.95 -5.78 -2.07
CA PHE A 370 -11.33 -5.51 -1.70
C PHE A 370 -12.20 -6.78 -1.79
N TYR A 371 -12.03 -7.53 -2.87
CA TYR A 371 -12.68 -8.83 -3.07
C TYR A 371 -12.35 -9.80 -1.93
N CYS A 372 -11.07 -9.98 -1.64
CA CYS A 372 -10.62 -10.88 -0.56
C CYS A 372 -11.10 -10.42 0.83
N THR A 373 -11.22 -9.11 1.06
CA THR A 373 -11.79 -8.57 2.30
C THR A 373 -13.24 -9.00 2.49
N ILE A 374 -14.04 -8.98 1.42
CA ILE A 374 -15.44 -9.45 1.46
C ILE A 374 -15.48 -10.95 1.78
N LEU A 375 -14.63 -11.76 1.10
CA LEU A 375 -14.57 -13.21 1.34
C LEU A 375 -14.18 -13.55 2.78
N VAL A 376 -13.16 -12.90 3.34
CA VAL A 376 -12.73 -13.12 4.73
C VAL A 376 -13.86 -12.78 5.70
N ARG A 377 -14.59 -11.67 5.48
CA ARG A 377 -15.74 -11.30 6.31
C ARG A 377 -16.87 -12.33 6.24
N GLN A 378 -17.17 -12.86 5.05
CA GLN A 378 -18.20 -13.88 4.89
C GLN A 378 -17.81 -15.16 5.65
N LEU A 379 -16.57 -15.64 5.50
CA LEU A 379 -16.06 -16.82 6.21
C LEU A 379 -16.02 -16.62 7.73
N GLU A 380 -15.72 -15.40 8.18
CA GLU A 380 -15.75 -15.05 9.61
C GLU A 380 -17.17 -15.09 10.17
N GLN A 381 -18.16 -14.59 9.42
CA GLN A 381 -19.57 -14.60 9.81
C GLN A 381 -20.18 -16.01 9.85
N THR A 382 -19.83 -16.88 8.89
CA THR A 382 -20.32 -18.27 8.85
C THR A 382 -19.53 -19.20 9.77
N GLY A 383 -18.34 -18.80 10.20
CA GLY A 383 -17.40 -19.66 10.93
C GLY A 383 -16.70 -20.70 10.03
N GLU A 384 -16.89 -20.62 8.71
CA GLU A 384 -16.26 -21.53 7.77
C GLU A 384 -14.75 -21.26 7.64
N ARG A 385 -14.00 -22.31 7.33
CA ARG A 385 -12.54 -22.28 7.08
C ARG A 385 -12.20 -22.96 5.76
N GLU A 386 -13.16 -23.02 4.84
CA GLU A 386 -13.00 -23.53 3.50
C GLU A 386 -13.63 -22.55 2.50
N LEU A 387 -12.84 -22.12 1.51
CA LEU A 387 -13.30 -21.28 0.41
C LEU A 387 -13.53 -22.13 -0.83
N SER A 388 -14.72 -21.99 -1.42
CA SER A 388 -15.15 -22.70 -2.63
C SER A 388 -15.64 -21.73 -3.71
N PRO A 389 -15.73 -22.13 -4.99
CA PRO A 389 -16.19 -21.24 -6.06
C PRO A 389 -17.61 -20.70 -5.87
N ALA A 390 -18.45 -21.37 -5.08
CA ALA A 390 -19.80 -20.92 -4.77
C ALA A 390 -19.82 -19.60 -3.97
N HIS A 391 -18.80 -19.36 -3.13
CA HIS A 391 -18.68 -18.13 -2.33
C HIS A 391 -18.47 -16.90 -3.20
N LEU A 392 -17.88 -17.06 -4.38
CA LEU A 392 -17.61 -15.95 -5.31
C LEU A 392 -18.90 -15.35 -5.88
N ILE A 393 -19.95 -16.16 -6.03
CA ILE A 393 -21.24 -15.71 -6.60
C ILE A 393 -21.83 -14.56 -5.78
N ASN A 394 -21.68 -14.64 -4.45
CA ASN A 394 -22.21 -13.64 -3.53
C ASN A 394 -21.45 -12.30 -3.61
N VAL A 395 -20.17 -12.32 -3.99
CA VAL A 395 -19.37 -11.10 -4.12
C VAL A 395 -19.73 -10.33 -5.39
N TYR A 396 -20.09 -11.01 -6.47
CA TYR A 396 -20.59 -10.35 -7.68
C TYR A 396 -21.92 -9.62 -7.43
N ALA A 397 -22.80 -10.23 -6.64
CA ALA A 397 -24.07 -9.64 -6.26
C ALA A 397 -23.94 -8.55 -5.18
N ASP A 398 -22.74 -8.37 -4.61
CA ASP A 398 -22.50 -7.39 -3.55
C ASP A 398 -22.46 -5.97 -4.13
N ASP A 399 -23.43 -5.14 -3.71
CA ASP A 399 -23.52 -3.74 -4.16
C ASP A 399 -22.30 -2.92 -3.77
N VAL A 400 -21.61 -3.28 -2.68
CA VAL A 400 -20.40 -2.56 -2.23
C VAL A 400 -19.26 -2.84 -3.20
N PHE A 401 -19.08 -4.09 -3.65
CA PHE A 401 -18.10 -4.44 -4.70
C PHE A 401 -18.39 -3.73 -6.01
N ARG A 402 -19.65 -3.77 -6.48
CA ARG A 402 -20.06 -3.09 -7.72
C ARG A 402 -19.76 -1.60 -7.68
N ASN A 403 -20.12 -0.93 -6.59
CA ASN A 403 -19.86 0.49 -6.40
C ASN A 403 -18.35 0.79 -6.34
N HIS A 404 -17.56 -0.06 -5.70
CA HIS A 404 -16.10 0.11 -5.62
C HIS A 404 -15.42 -0.06 -6.98
N LEU A 405 -15.85 -1.05 -7.78
CA LEU A 405 -15.39 -1.25 -9.15
C LEU A 405 -15.67 -0.03 -10.03
N LEU A 406 -16.90 0.50 -9.98
CA LEU A 406 -17.31 1.68 -10.75
C LEU A 406 -16.57 2.95 -10.31
N ARG A 407 -16.40 3.15 -9.01
CA ARG A 407 -15.58 4.26 -8.49
C ARG A 407 -14.14 4.18 -8.97
N SER A 408 -13.54 2.98 -8.99
CA SER A 408 -12.18 2.79 -9.52
C SER A 408 -12.06 3.25 -10.97
N PHE A 409 -13.08 3.04 -11.81
CA PHE A 409 -13.11 3.56 -13.18
C PHE A 409 -13.24 5.09 -13.20
N LEU A 410 -14.20 5.64 -12.46
CA LEU A 410 -14.47 7.09 -12.44
C LEU A 410 -13.28 7.90 -11.89
N ASP A 411 -12.60 7.38 -10.86
CA ASP A 411 -11.44 8.03 -10.24
C ASP A 411 -10.21 8.02 -11.17
N ASN A 412 -10.14 7.12 -12.16
CA ASN A 412 -8.99 6.94 -13.05
C ASN A 412 -9.26 7.41 -14.49
N THR A 413 -10.41 8.02 -14.77
CA THR A 413 -10.80 8.49 -16.12
C THR A 413 -11.29 9.93 -16.11
N GLU A 414 -11.00 10.66 -17.18
CA GLU A 414 -11.52 12.00 -17.45
C GLU A 414 -12.69 11.91 -18.44
N ASN A 415 -13.25 13.06 -18.81
CA ASN A 415 -14.46 13.12 -19.61
C ASN A 415 -14.27 12.51 -21.01
N TRP A 416 -13.11 12.68 -21.63
CA TRP A 416 -12.82 12.06 -22.93
C TRP A 416 -12.69 10.54 -22.85
N GLU A 417 -12.01 10.00 -21.85
CA GLU A 417 -11.89 8.55 -21.65
C GLU A 417 -13.24 7.92 -21.35
N LYS A 418 -14.06 8.57 -20.52
CA LYS A 418 -15.44 8.16 -20.25
C LYS A 418 -16.27 8.15 -21.52
N ALA A 419 -16.18 9.21 -22.33
CA ALA A 419 -16.92 9.30 -23.60
C ALA A 419 -16.55 8.17 -24.57
N ILE A 420 -15.26 7.84 -24.69
CA ILE A 420 -14.79 6.70 -25.50
C ILE A 420 -15.46 5.40 -25.03
N VAL A 421 -15.38 5.10 -23.73
CA VAL A 421 -15.93 3.88 -23.16
C VAL A 421 -17.45 3.80 -23.34
N TYR A 422 -18.18 4.88 -23.07
CA TYR A 422 -19.63 4.90 -23.22
C TYR A 422 -20.07 4.77 -24.68
N ALA A 423 -19.41 5.48 -25.61
CA ALA A 423 -19.72 5.40 -27.03
C ALA A 423 -19.49 3.99 -27.60
N ILE A 424 -18.37 3.36 -27.25
CA ILE A 424 -18.07 1.99 -27.68
C ILE A 424 -19.11 1.02 -27.10
N LEU A 425 -19.48 1.14 -25.83
CA LEU A 425 -20.45 0.23 -25.22
C LEU A 425 -21.89 0.40 -25.73
N LEU A 426 -22.24 1.60 -26.21
CA LEU A 426 -23.51 1.86 -26.88
C LEU A 426 -23.55 1.23 -28.29
N ASP A 427 -22.43 1.26 -29.01
CA ASP A 427 -22.35 0.77 -30.40
C ASP A 427 -22.02 -0.73 -30.50
N ALA A 428 -21.19 -1.23 -29.60
CA ALA A 428 -20.71 -2.62 -29.55
C ALA A 428 -21.56 -3.53 -28.64
N ALA A 429 -22.83 -3.18 -28.38
CA ALA A 429 -23.72 -3.84 -27.42
C ALA A 429 -23.91 -5.36 -27.63
N SER A 430 -23.40 -5.94 -28.71
CA SER A 430 -23.49 -7.37 -29.04
C SER A 430 -22.17 -8.15 -29.09
N CYS A 431 -20.98 -7.51 -29.03
CA CYS A 431 -19.70 -8.24 -29.01
C CYS A 431 -18.64 -7.61 -28.09
N LEU A 432 -18.72 -7.92 -26.79
CA LEU A 432 -17.75 -7.48 -25.78
C LEU A 432 -16.41 -8.22 -25.83
N GLU A 433 -16.35 -9.35 -26.55
CA GLU A 433 -15.14 -10.15 -26.76
C GLU A 433 -14.41 -9.79 -28.06
N CYS A 434 -15.04 -8.98 -28.91
CA CYS A 434 -14.41 -8.49 -30.14
C CYS A 434 -13.46 -7.32 -29.81
N GLY A 435 -12.28 -7.34 -30.42
CA GLY A 435 -11.36 -6.21 -30.36
C GLY A 435 -11.90 -5.03 -31.16
N PHE A 436 -11.50 -3.81 -30.80
CA PHE A 436 -11.83 -2.59 -31.52
C PHE A 436 -10.58 -1.75 -31.76
N SER A 437 -10.48 -1.13 -32.92
CA SER A 437 -9.39 -0.23 -33.30
C SER A 437 -9.70 1.22 -32.90
N GLN A 438 -8.71 2.10 -32.92
CA GLN A 438 -8.93 3.54 -32.73
C GLN A 438 -9.88 4.13 -33.80
N ALA A 439 -9.91 3.57 -35.00
CA ALA A 439 -10.84 4.01 -36.04
C ALA A 439 -12.30 3.70 -35.64
N ASP A 440 -12.52 2.56 -35.00
CA ASP A 440 -13.85 2.18 -34.47
C ASP A 440 -14.24 3.10 -33.31
N MET A 441 -13.29 3.44 -32.43
CA MET A 441 -13.53 4.40 -31.34
C MET A 441 -13.91 5.79 -31.88
N ASP A 442 -13.18 6.30 -32.88
CA ASP A 442 -13.49 7.58 -33.52
C ASP A 442 -14.86 7.55 -34.23
N ALA A 443 -15.18 6.45 -34.92
CA ALA A 443 -16.49 6.26 -35.54
C ALA A 443 -17.64 6.27 -34.52
N ALA A 444 -17.47 5.57 -33.40
CA ALA A 444 -18.45 5.55 -32.30
C ALA A 444 -18.65 6.93 -31.69
N LEU A 445 -17.56 7.68 -31.43
CA LEU A 445 -17.63 9.05 -30.94
C LEU A 445 -18.39 9.97 -31.91
N ARG A 446 -18.07 9.90 -33.21
CA ARG A 446 -18.73 10.70 -34.25
C ARG A 446 -20.22 10.42 -34.37
N LYS A 447 -20.64 9.15 -34.24
CA LYS A 447 -22.06 8.75 -34.24
C LYS A 447 -22.86 9.45 -33.13
N HIS A 448 -22.21 9.77 -32.02
CA HIS A 448 -22.79 10.49 -30.89
C HIS A 448 -22.48 11.99 -30.88
N GLY A 449 -21.96 12.55 -31.99
CA GLY A 449 -21.73 13.99 -32.16
C GLY A 449 -20.43 14.50 -31.53
N LEU A 450 -19.48 13.62 -31.24
CA LEU A 450 -18.18 13.98 -30.64
C LEU A 450 -17.07 13.94 -31.69
N MET A 451 -16.28 15.00 -31.77
CA MET A 451 -15.10 15.08 -32.64
C MET A 451 -13.85 15.26 -31.78
N MET A 452 -12.93 14.32 -31.88
CA MET A 452 -11.68 14.33 -31.10
C MET A 452 -10.47 14.35 -32.05
N PRO A 453 -9.48 15.23 -31.84
CA PRO A 453 -8.22 15.15 -32.56
C PRO A 453 -7.50 13.82 -32.31
N HIS A 454 -6.83 13.28 -33.33
CA HIS A 454 -6.13 11.99 -33.22
C HIS A 454 -5.11 11.93 -32.09
N GLN A 455 -4.37 13.03 -31.83
CA GLN A 455 -3.43 13.09 -30.72
C GLN A 455 -4.13 12.90 -29.36
N LYS A 456 -5.27 13.57 -29.13
CA LYS A 456 -6.06 13.39 -27.90
C LYS A 456 -6.63 11.98 -27.80
N LEU A 457 -7.00 11.36 -28.91
CA LEU A 457 -7.47 9.97 -28.93
C LEU A 457 -6.38 9.01 -28.50
N ASN A 458 -5.15 9.18 -29.01
CA ASN A 458 -4.00 8.39 -28.58
C ASN A 458 -3.72 8.55 -27.09
N GLU A 459 -3.69 9.80 -26.60
CA GLU A 459 -3.47 10.10 -25.18
C GLU A 459 -4.55 9.46 -24.30
N ALA A 460 -5.83 9.57 -24.69
CA ALA A 460 -6.94 8.96 -23.96
C ALA A 460 -6.90 7.42 -24.00
N CYS A 461 -6.50 6.81 -25.12
CA CYS A 461 -6.28 5.37 -25.22
C CYS A 461 -5.14 4.91 -24.30
N ASP A 462 -4.03 5.64 -24.27
CA ASP A 462 -2.90 5.34 -23.38
C ASP A 462 -3.32 5.40 -21.91
N VAL A 463 -4.14 6.40 -21.53
CA VAL A 463 -4.71 6.51 -20.18
C VAL A 463 -5.66 5.35 -19.88
N LEU A 464 -6.53 4.96 -20.82
CA LEU A 464 -7.46 3.84 -20.64
C LEU A 464 -6.75 2.49 -20.52
N VAL A 465 -5.64 2.32 -21.24
CA VAL A 465 -4.78 1.15 -21.11
C VAL A 465 -4.05 1.16 -19.78
N LEU A 466 -3.48 2.31 -19.40
CA LEU A 466 -2.82 2.46 -18.11
C LEU A 466 -3.79 2.21 -16.96
N ALA A 467 -5.03 2.72 -17.06
CA ALA A 467 -6.13 2.55 -16.10
C ALA A 467 -6.66 1.12 -15.99
N GLY A 468 -6.15 0.19 -16.78
CA GLY A 468 -6.60 -1.20 -16.77
C GLY A 468 -8.02 -1.38 -17.30
N VAL A 469 -8.61 -0.35 -17.89
CA VAL A 469 -9.96 -0.42 -18.50
C VAL A 469 -9.87 -1.15 -19.83
N LEU A 470 -8.83 -0.82 -20.61
CA LEU A 470 -8.52 -1.44 -21.89
C LEU A 470 -7.21 -2.22 -21.82
N ARG A 471 -7.10 -3.25 -22.64
CA ARG A 471 -5.86 -3.94 -22.97
C ARG A 471 -5.60 -3.81 -24.46
N GLN A 472 -4.40 -3.40 -24.82
CA GLN A 472 -3.97 -3.33 -26.21
C GLN A 472 -3.29 -4.63 -26.64
N LYS A 473 -3.66 -5.15 -27.82
CA LYS A 473 -3.00 -6.28 -28.48
C LYS A 473 -2.77 -5.91 -29.95
N GLY A 474 -1.56 -5.47 -30.28
CA GLY A 474 -1.27 -4.92 -31.60
C GLY A 474 -2.03 -3.62 -31.84
N ALA A 475 -2.83 -3.56 -32.91
CA ALA A 475 -3.65 -2.40 -33.25
C ALA A 475 -5.05 -2.40 -32.61
N GLU A 476 -5.43 -3.50 -31.95
CA GLU A 476 -6.75 -3.68 -31.35
C GLU A 476 -6.73 -3.48 -29.84
N PHE A 477 -7.86 -3.01 -29.30
CA PHE A 477 -8.13 -2.80 -27.90
C PHE A 477 -9.28 -3.70 -27.45
N PHE A 478 -9.20 -4.16 -26.20
CA PHE A 478 -10.18 -5.06 -25.58
C PHE A 478 -10.50 -4.54 -24.17
N PHE A 479 -11.73 -4.69 -23.69
CA PHE A 479 -12.01 -4.43 -22.28
C PHE A 479 -11.31 -5.46 -21.40
N THR A 480 -10.63 -5.00 -20.35
CA THR A 480 -9.82 -5.89 -19.49
C THR A 480 -10.68 -6.73 -18.54
N SER A 481 -11.85 -6.22 -18.11
CA SER A 481 -12.79 -6.92 -17.23
C SER A 481 -14.19 -6.98 -17.88
N PRO A 482 -14.69 -8.18 -18.24
CA PRO A 482 -16.07 -8.35 -18.68
C PRO A 482 -17.10 -7.98 -17.59
N VAL A 483 -16.71 -8.11 -16.31
CA VAL A 483 -17.55 -7.74 -15.18
C VAL A 483 -17.75 -6.22 -15.12
N PHE A 484 -16.69 -5.44 -15.31
CA PHE A 484 -16.79 -3.99 -15.38
C PHE A 484 -17.85 -3.54 -16.39
N VAL A 485 -17.81 -4.10 -17.59
CA VAL A 485 -18.78 -3.76 -18.65
C VAL A 485 -20.21 -4.07 -18.24
N LYS A 486 -20.45 -5.29 -17.73
CA LYS A 486 -21.78 -5.70 -17.28
C LYS A 486 -22.30 -4.82 -16.15
N VAL A 487 -21.45 -4.53 -15.17
CA VAL A 487 -21.82 -3.68 -14.02
C VAL A 487 -22.15 -2.27 -14.50
N LEU A 488 -21.34 -1.68 -15.39
CA LEU A 488 -21.57 -0.34 -15.91
C LEU A 488 -22.91 -0.25 -16.69
N GLN A 489 -23.19 -1.22 -17.57
CA GLN A 489 -24.44 -1.27 -18.35
C GLN A 489 -25.69 -1.50 -17.48
N GLN A 490 -25.57 -2.27 -16.40
CA GLN A 490 -26.69 -2.54 -15.49
C GLN A 490 -26.93 -1.41 -14.48
N SER A 491 -25.87 -0.72 -14.08
CA SER A 491 -25.94 0.31 -13.05
C SER A 491 -26.27 1.70 -13.60
N TYR A 492 -25.99 1.98 -14.88
CA TYR A 492 -26.20 3.30 -15.47
C TYR A 492 -26.83 3.26 -16.86
N ASN A 493 -27.57 4.34 -17.18
CA ASN A 493 -27.95 4.63 -18.55
C ASN A 493 -26.78 5.30 -19.27
N LEU A 494 -26.08 4.54 -20.12
CA LEU A 494 -24.89 5.01 -20.84
C LEU A 494 -25.17 6.20 -21.77
N GLY A 495 -26.36 6.27 -22.39
CA GLY A 495 -26.74 7.40 -23.23
C GLY A 495 -26.83 8.69 -22.42
N TYR A 496 -27.50 8.63 -21.27
CA TYR A 496 -27.57 9.74 -20.33
C TYR A 496 -26.18 10.17 -19.83
N LEU A 497 -25.31 9.22 -19.48
CA LEU A 497 -23.95 9.55 -19.04
C LEU A 497 -23.12 10.20 -20.15
N LEU A 498 -23.24 9.73 -21.39
CA LEU A 498 -22.56 10.32 -22.53
C LEU A 498 -23.03 11.75 -22.79
N ASP A 499 -24.32 12.02 -22.64
CA ASP A 499 -24.85 13.38 -22.76
C ASP A 499 -24.43 14.27 -21.59
N LYS A 500 -24.35 13.74 -20.37
CA LYS A 500 -23.83 14.50 -19.22
C LYS A 500 -22.37 14.87 -19.36
N VAL A 501 -21.54 13.95 -19.84
CA VAL A 501 -20.13 14.23 -20.12
C VAL A 501 -19.96 15.34 -21.18
N LYS A 502 -20.90 15.48 -22.13
CA LYS A 502 -20.92 16.61 -23.07
C LYS A 502 -21.24 17.93 -22.36
N GLU A 503 -22.22 17.93 -21.46
CA GLU A 503 -22.65 19.12 -20.72
C GLU A 503 -21.59 19.61 -19.72
N GLU A 504 -20.87 18.69 -19.08
CA GLU A 504 -19.84 18.98 -18.07
C GLU A 504 -18.51 19.48 -18.66
N GLY A 505 -18.40 19.48 -19.99
CA GLY A 505 -17.23 19.96 -20.73
C GLY A 505 -16.25 18.83 -21.06
N LEU A 506 -15.81 18.82 -22.33
CA LEU A 506 -14.87 17.86 -22.91
C LEU A 506 -13.48 18.49 -23.09
#